data_AF-A0A846HUN2-F1
#
_entry.id   AF-A0A846HUN2-F1
#
_cell.length_a   1.000
_cell.length_b   1.000
_cell.length_c   1.000
_cell.angle_alpha   90.00
_cell.angle_beta   90.00
_cell.angle_gamma   90.00
#
_symmetry.space_group_name_H-M   'P 1'
#
loop_
_entity.id
_entity.type
_entity.pdbx_description
1 polymer ?
#
loop_
_entity_poly.entity_id
_entity_poly.type
_entity_poly.pdbx_seq_one_letter_code
_entity_poly.pdbx_strand_id
1 'polypeptide(L)'
;SATGRTIQYRPVPHDAFVQGVADSGAPQDVLWMLDYLFATVLDGRNAYLTDGVQRALGREPKDFADFARAIAATETWKAAA
;
A
#
# COMPACT_ATOMS: atom_id res chain seq x y z
N SER A 1 -0.51 -4.94 -15.50
CA SER A 1 -0.85 -4.06 -14.35
C SER A 1 -1.98 -3.13 -14.76
N ALA A 2 -2.67 -2.47 -13.82
CA ALA A 2 -3.70 -1.48 -14.15
C ALA A 2 -3.14 -0.26 -14.91
N THR A 3 -1.85 0.02 -14.78
CA THR A 3 -1.19 1.19 -15.38
C THR A 3 -0.60 0.94 -16.77
N GLY A 4 -0.76 -0.26 -17.34
CA GLY A 4 -0.12 -0.64 -18.61
C GLY A 4 1.40 -0.84 -18.54
N ARG A 5 2.02 -0.71 -17.36
CA ARG A 5 3.49 -0.84 -17.15
C ARG A 5 3.86 -2.15 -16.48
N THR A 6 5.06 -2.67 -16.74
CA THR A 6 5.61 -3.76 -15.94
C THR A 6 6.05 -3.23 -14.58
N ILE A 7 5.38 -3.69 -13.52
CA ILE A 7 5.73 -3.35 -12.13
C ILE A 7 6.13 -4.65 -11.45
N GLN A 8 7.34 -4.69 -10.90
CA GLN A 8 7.87 -5.84 -10.20
C GLN A 8 7.96 -5.51 -8.71
N TYR A 9 7.50 -6.43 -7.87
CA TYR A 9 7.76 -6.36 -6.45
C TYR A 9 9.24 -6.68 -6.20
N ARG A 10 9.92 -5.79 -5.49
CA ARG A 10 11.27 -6.02 -4.98
C ARG A 10 11.23 -5.81 -3.47
N PRO A 11 11.53 -6.84 -2.65
CA PRO A 11 11.59 -6.66 -1.21
C PRO A 11 12.73 -5.69 -0.88
N VAL A 12 12.44 -4.75 0.01
CA VAL A 12 13.42 -3.80 0.53
C VAL A 12 13.62 -4.14 2.01
N PRO A 13 14.87 -4.31 2.46
CA PRO A 13 15.18 -4.46 3.89
C PRO A 13 14.60 -3.29 4.70
N HIS A 14 14.15 -3.58 5.91
CA HIS A 14 13.44 -2.60 6.74
C HIS A 14 14.32 -1.37 7.08
N ASP A 15 15.59 -1.59 7.42
CA ASP A 15 16.58 -0.54 7.65
C ASP A 15 16.78 0.36 6.42
N ALA A 16 16.92 -0.25 5.23
CA ALA A 16 17.04 0.47 3.97
C ALA A 16 15.79 1.30 3.64
N PHE A 17 14.60 0.81 3.99
CA PHE A 17 13.35 1.57 3.82
C PHE A 17 13.31 2.79 4.76
N VAL A 18 13.63 2.62 6.04
CA VAL A 18 13.65 3.72 7.03
C VAL A 18 14.64 4.81 6.63
N GLN A 19 15.84 4.43 6.18
CA GLN A 19 16.81 5.39 5.65
C GLN A 19 16.28 6.12 4.42
N GLY A 20 15.68 5.41 3.46
CA GLY A 20 15.09 6.05 2.27
C GLY A 20 13.98 7.05 2.59
N VAL A 21 13.17 6.78 3.63
CA VAL A 21 12.16 7.74 4.12
C VAL A 21 12.84 8.95 4.76
N ALA A 22 13.88 8.77 5.58
CA ALA A 22 14.62 9.88 6.19
C ALA A 22 15.23 10.78 5.11
N ASP A 23 15.89 10.18 4.12
CA ASP A 23 16.56 10.89 3.02
C ASP A 23 15.58 11.65 2.12
N SER A 24 14.31 11.22 2.06
CA SER A 24 13.26 11.94 1.33
C SER A 24 12.88 13.29 1.97
N GLY A 25 13.35 13.58 3.18
CA GLY A 25 12.98 14.76 3.95
C GLY A 25 11.62 14.63 4.64
N ALA A 26 11.12 13.40 4.80
CA ALA A 26 9.87 13.15 5.49
C ALA A 26 9.94 13.61 6.96
N PRO A 27 8.84 14.15 7.52
CA PRO A 27 8.76 14.48 8.94
C PRO A 27 9.03 13.27 9.86
N GLN A 28 9.59 13.53 11.05
CA GLN A 28 10.03 12.48 11.96
C GLN A 28 8.89 11.58 12.47
N ASP A 29 7.69 12.13 12.62
CA ASP A 29 6.48 11.40 12.99
C ASP A 29 6.05 10.42 11.89
N VAL A 30 6.16 10.80 10.62
CA VAL A 30 5.92 9.91 9.47
C VAL A 30 6.94 8.77 9.46
N LEU A 31 8.22 9.07 9.68
CA LEU A 31 9.27 8.06 9.75
C LEU A 31 9.00 7.06 10.87
N TRP A 32 8.68 7.55 12.07
CA TRP A 32 8.35 6.70 13.22
C TRP A 32 7.13 5.81 12.95
N MET A 33 6.06 6.39 12.36
CA MET A 33 4.84 5.65 12.06
C MET A 33 5.11 4.52 11.06
N LEU A 34 5.88 4.79 10.00
CA LEU A 34 6.22 3.78 9.00
C LEU A 34 7.12 2.69 9.60
N ASP A 35 8.14 3.07 10.35
CA ASP A 35 9.02 2.13 11.08
C ASP A 35 8.19 1.16 11.94
N TYR A 36 7.30 1.70 12.77
CA TYR A 36 6.37 0.91 13.58
C TYR A 36 5.49 -0.01 12.74
N LEU A 37 4.88 0.50 11.67
CA LEU A 37 3.95 -0.27 10.84
C LEU A 37 4.64 -1.46 10.18
N PHE A 38 5.84 -1.28 9.63
CA PHE A 38 6.60 -2.36 9.00
C PHE A 38 7.12 -3.38 10.02
N ALA A 39 7.51 -2.95 11.22
CA ALA A 39 8.01 -3.85 12.26
C ALA A 39 6.90 -4.66 12.97
N THR A 40 5.68 -4.12 13.07
CA THR A 40 4.63 -4.68 13.95
C THR A 40 3.35 -5.14 13.26
N VAL A 41 3.01 -4.59 12.09
CA VAL A 41 1.73 -4.88 11.43
C VAL A 41 1.88 -5.89 10.30
N LEU A 42 3.07 -5.99 9.71
CA LEU A 42 3.35 -6.84 8.54
C LEU A 42 3.93 -8.22 8.90
N ASP A 43 3.80 -8.65 10.14
CA ASP A 43 4.15 -10.00 10.59
C ASP A 43 3.16 -11.09 10.11
N GLY A 44 2.11 -10.70 9.38
CA GLY A 44 1.10 -11.60 8.83
C GLY A 44 -0.05 -11.93 9.78
N ARG A 45 -0.05 -11.42 11.02
CA ARG A 45 -1.09 -11.72 12.02
C ARG A 45 -2.51 -11.32 11.61
N ASN A 46 -2.65 -10.43 10.62
CA ASN A 46 -3.91 -9.97 10.05
C ASN A 46 -4.21 -10.55 8.66
N ALA A 47 -3.40 -11.47 8.14
CA ALA A 47 -3.50 -11.98 6.76
C ALA A 47 -4.53 -13.12 6.64
N TYR A 48 -5.77 -12.87 7.05
CA TYR A 48 -6.89 -13.81 6.94
C TYR A 48 -8.16 -13.11 6.47
N LEU A 49 -9.06 -13.88 5.87
CA LEU A 49 -10.34 -13.36 5.39
C LEU A 49 -11.32 -13.16 6.54
N THR A 50 -12.18 -12.14 6.41
CA THR A 50 -13.27 -11.83 7.34
C THR A 50 -14.46 -11.26 6.57
N ASP A 51 -15.64 -11.21 7.19
CA ASP A 51 -16.93 -10.83 6.60
C ASP A 51 -17.44 -9.46 7.07
N GLY A 52 -16.56 -8.66 7.70
CA GLY A 52 -16.93 -7.40 8.33
C GLY A 52 -17.59 -6.39 7.38
N VAL A 53 -17.18 -6.36 6.11
CA VAL A 53 -17.77 -5.45 5.11
C VAL A 53 -19.21 -5.87 4.78
N GLN A 54 -19.43 -7.16 4.57
CA GLN A 54 -20.75 -7.72 4.32
C GLN A 54 -21.69 -7.45 5.49
N ARG A 55 -21.23 -7.67 6.72
CA ARG A 55 -22.02 -7.44 7.94
C ARG A 55 -22.35 -5.97 8.17
N ALA A 56 -21.41 -5.06 7.92
CA ALA A 56 -21.61 -3.64 8.17
C ALA A 56 -22.41 -2.93 7.07
N LEU A 57 -22.23 -3.34 5.81
CA LEU A 57 -22.74 -2.61 4.64
C LEU A 57 -23.72 -3.41 3.75
N GLY A 58 -23.93 -4.69 4.01
CA GLY A 58 -24.84 -5.55 3.23
C GLY A 58 -24.38 -5.83 1.80
N ARG A 59 -23.09 -5.65 1.50
CA ARG A 59 -22.49 -5.89 0.17
C ARG A 59 -21.09 -6.50 0.29
N GLU A 60 -20.63 -7.12 -0.78
CA GLU A 60 -19.26 -7.64 -0.86
C GLU A 60 -18.20 -6.52 -0.78
N PRO A 61 -16.99 -6.82 -0.25
CA PRO A 61 -15.85 -5.93 -0.36
C PRO A 61 -15.50 -5.69 -1.83
N LYS A 62 -14.97 -4.50 -2.11
CA LYS A 62 -14.50 -4.17 -3.45
C LYS A 62 -13.20 -4.93 -3.72
N ASP A 63 -13.12 -5.60 -4.86
CA ASP A 63 -11.88 -6.23 -5.29
C ASP A 63 -10.78 -5.18 -5.52
N PHE A 64 -9.56 -5.49 -5.08
CA PHE A 64 -8.45 -4.54 -5.19
C PHE A 64 -8.05 -4.26 -6.65
N ALA A 65 -8.19 -5.23 -7.55
CA ALA A 65 -7.91 -5.02 -8.97
C ALA A 65 -8.94 -4.10 -9.63
N ASP A 66 -10.21 -4.16 -9.21
CA ASP A 66 -11.23 -3.19 -9.63
C ASP A 66 -10.92 -1.77 -9.15
N PHE A 67 -10.46 -1.65 -7.90
CA PHE A 67 -9.97 -0.36 -7.39
C PHE A 67 -8.80 0.16 -8.22
N ALA A 68 -7.78 -0.67 -8.44
CA ALA A 68 -6.59 -0.27 -9.20
C ALA A 68 -6.92 0.15 -10.64
N ARG A 69 -7.83 -0.55 -11.32
CA ARG A 69 -8.33 -0.16 -12.66
C ARG A 69 -9.03 1.20 -12.63
N ALA A 70 -9.91 1.42 -11.65
CA ALA A 70 -10.65 2.68 -11.52
C ALA A 70 -9.71 3.88 -11.30
N ILE A 71 -8.69 3.73 -10.45
CA ILE A 71 -7.71 4.82 -10.21
C ILE A 71 -6.76 5.00 -11.41
N ALA A 72 -6.38 3.92 -12.10
CA ALA A 72 -5.57 4.07 -13.31
C ALA A 72 -6.31 4.89 -14.39
N ALA A 73 -7.63 4.77 -14.49
CA ALA A 73 -8.46 5.53 -15.41
C ALA A 73 -8.55 7.03 -15.09
N THR A 74 -8.26 7.45 -13.85
CA THR A 74 -8.19 8.88 -13.49
C THR A 74 -6.86 9.54 -13.88
N GLU A 75 -5.96 8.77 -14.49
CA GLU A 75 -4.65 9.23 -14.98
C GLU A 75 -3.70 9.77 -13.91
N THR A 76 -4.06 9.64 -12.63
CA THR A 76 -3.27 10.13 -11.47
C THR A 76 -1.88 9.49 -11.39
N TRP A 77 -1.69 8.33 -12.01
CA TRP A 77 -0.42 7.61 -12.05
C TRP A 77 0.35 7.78 -13.36
N LYS A 78 -0.06 8.70 -14.26
CA LYS A 78 0.80 9.11 -15.37
C LYS A 78 2.07 9.73 -14.78
N ALA A 79 3.23 9.24 -15.23
CA ALA A 79 4.48 9.88 -14.86
C ALA A 79 4.48 11.33 -15.39
N ALA A 80 5.07 12.25 -14.63
CA ALA A 80 5.44 13.53 -15.21
C ALA A 80 6.39 13.26 -16.39
N ALA A 81 6.15 13.96 -17.50
CA ALA A 81 6.98 13.87 -18.70
C ALA A 81 8.39 14.40 -18.44
#